data_AF-A0A9W3GRA0-F1
#
_entry.id   AF-A0A9W3GRA0-F1
#
_cell.length_a   1.000
_cell.length_b   1.000
_cell.length_c   1.000
_cell.angle_alpha   90.00
_cell.angle_beta   90.00
_cell.angle_gamma   90.00
#
_symmetry.space_group_name_H-M   'P 1'
#
loop_
_entity.id
_entity.type
_entity.pdbx_description
1 polymer ?
#
loop_
_entity_poly.entity_id
_entity_poly.type
_entity_poly.pdbx_seq_one_letter_code
_entity_poly.pdbx_strand_id
1 'polypeptide(L)'
;MLWNFKPQARAFRYVGHKDVVTSVQFSPLGNLLASASRDRTVRLWIPDKRGKSSEFKAHTAPVRSVDFSADGQFLATASEDKSIKVWNMYRQRFLYSLYRHTHWVRCAKFSPDGRLIVSCSEDKTIKIWDTTNKQCVNNFSDFVGFANFVAFNPNGTCIASAGSDHTVKIWDIRVNKLLQHYQVHSGGVNCVSFHPSGNYLITASSDGTLKILDLLEGRLIYTLQGHTGPVFTVSFSKGGELFTSGGADAQVLLWRTNFDELTCKDIFKRNLKRLHFDSPPHLLDIYPRTPHPHERKVETVETMETTVRTLPEKGEEVCGYFLNPSLMSECSPTNLKKKTEDMSDLPPESQRTIPLAVADALEHIMDQLNVLTQTVSILEQRLTLTEDKLNDCLENQQKLFSAIQQKS
;
A
#
# COMPACT_ATOMS: atom_id res chain seq x y z
N MET A 1 25.80 5.46 -18.57
CA MET A 1 27.08 6.06 -18.14
C MET A 1 27.28 5.73 -16.67
N LEU A 2 28.51 5.55 -16.23
CA LEU A 2 28.88 5.35 -14.83
C LEU A 2 29.50 6.64 -14.29
N TRP A 3 28.91 7.20 -13.23
CA TRP A 3 29.34 8.45 -12.64
C TRP A 3 30.08 8.17 -11.33
N ASN A 4 31.08 8.98 -11.03
CA ASN A 4 31.78 8.95 -9.76
C ASN A 4 31.59 10.31 -9.08
N PHE A 5 31.14 10.28 -7.82
CA PHE A 5 30.77 11.48 -7.06
C PHE A 5 31.95 12.22 -6.44
N LYS A 6 33.18 11.70 -6.55
CA LYS A 6 34.36 12.43 -6.09
C LYS A 6 34.56 13.70 -6.94
N PRO A 7 34.90 14.85 -6.32
CA PRO A 7 35.19 16.07 -7.06
C PRO A 7 36.32 15.79 -8.09
N GLN A 8 36.10 16.20 -9.35
CA GLN A 8 36.96 15.94 -10.53
C GLN A 8 36.95 14.52 -11.11
N ALA A 9 36.09 13.61 -10.64
CA ALA A 9 36.03 12.28 -11.21
C ALA A 9 35.36 12.25 -12.59
N ARG A 10 35.95 11.49 -13.52
CA ARG A 10 35.40 11.29 -14.87
C ARG A 10 34.21 10.32 -14.82
N ALA A 11 33.19 10.59 -15.63
CA ALA A 11 32.17 9.61 -15.94
C ALA A 11 32.67 8.64 -17.03
N PHE A 12 32.37 7.35 -16.88
CA PHE A 12 32.71 6.32 -17.87
C PHE A 12 31.50 6.00 -18.74
N ARG A 13 31.69 5.96 -20.06
CA ARG A 13 30.66 5.54 -21.01
C ARG A 13 30.93 4.10 -21.42
N TYR A 14 30.05 3.20 -21.00
CA TYR A 14 30.02 1.82 -21.48
C TYR A 14 29.15 1.75 -22.74
N VAL A 15 29.72 1.18 -23.80
CA VAL A 15 29.08 1.04 -25.11
C VAL A 15 29.04 -0.43 -25.47
N GLY A 16 27.89 -0.91 -25.95
CA GLY A 16 27.81 -2.29 -26.41
C GLY A 16 26.40 -2.82 -26.66
N HIS A 17 25.38 -2.35 -25.94
CA HIS A 17 23.99 -2.65 -26.30
C HIS A 17 23.65 -2.05 -27.67
N LYS A 18 22.83 -2.76 -28.44
CA LYS A 18 22.41 -2.35 -29.79
C LYS A 18 21.16 -1.47 -29.78
N ASP A 19 20.41 -1.51 -28.68
CA ASP A 19 19.15 -0.80 -28.52
C ASP A 19 19.06 -0.21 -27.09
N VAL A 20 17.96 0.48 -26.80
CA VAL A 20 17.69 1.19 -25.54
C VAL A 20 17.87 0.28 -24.33
N VAL A 21 18.66 0.76 -23.37
CA VAL A 21 18.84 0.13 -22.05
C VAL A 21 17.64 0.49 -21.18
N THR A 22 16.92 -0.52 -20.70
CA THR A 22 15.67 -0.32 -19.94
C THR A 22 15.88 -0.33 -18.44
N SER A 23 16.88 -1.07 -17.96
CA SER A 23 17.15 -1.24 -16.54
C SER A 23 18.63 -1.50 -16.31
N VAL A 24 19.14 -0.96 -15.21
CA VAL A 24 20.53 -1.11 -14.79
C VAL A 24 20.55 -1.32 -13.29
N GLN A 25 21.37 -2.25 -12.82
CA GLN A 25 21.51 -2.52 -11.39
C GLN A 25 22.94 -2.94 -11.02
N PHE A 26 23.43 -2.43 -9.90
CA PHE A 26 24.68 -2.90 -9.30
C PHE A 26 24.46 -4.18 -8.51
N SER A 27 25.48 -5.04 -8.50
CA SER A 27 25.53 -6.13 -7.54
C SER A 27 25.64 -5.56 -6.11
N PRO A 28 25.15 -6.28 -5.09
CA PRO A 28 25.21 -5.81 -3.71
C PRO A 28 26.63 -5.47 -3.24
N LEU A 29 27.63 -6.19 -3.74
CA LEU A 29 29.04 -5.95 -3.44
C LEU A 29 29.68 -4.83 -4.28
N GLY A 30 29.00 -4.34 -5.32
CA GLY A 30 29.48 -3.28 -6.21
C GLY A 30 30.50 -3.74 -7.26
N ASN A 31 30.87 -5.02 -7.29
CA ASN A 31 31.89 -5.56 -8.19
C ASN A 31 31.39 -5.78 -9.63
N LEU A 32 30.07 -5.85 -9.82
CA LEU A 32 29.43 -6.09 -11.11
C LEU A 32 28.27 -5.12 -11.30
N LEU A 33 28.02 -4.77 -12.55
CA LEU A 33 26.86 -4.00 -12.99
C LEU A 33 26.13 -4.81 -14.05
N ALA A 34 24.83 -5.02 -13.90
CA ALA A 34 24.00 -5.64 -14.93
C ALA A 34 23.17 -4.58 -15.65
N SER A 35 23.03 -4.73 -16.96
CA SER A 35 22.12 -3.91 -17.77
C SER A 35 21.24 -4.79 -18.65
N ALA A 36 19.95 -4.47 -18.72
CA ALA A 36 19.00 -5.04 -19.66
C ALA A 36 18.69 -4.06 -20.79
N SER A 37 18.44 -4.59 -21.98
CA SER A 37 18.11 -3.80 -23.15
C SER A 37 16.99 -4.43 -23.97
N ARG A 38 16.36 -3.59 -24.79
CA ARG A 38 15.41 -4.01 -25.83
C ARG A 38 16.05 -4.86 -26.92
N ASP A 39 17.38 -4.90 -27.01
CA ASP A 39 18.12 -5.81 -27.88
C ASP A 39 18.03 -7.29 -27.47
N ARG A 40 17.24 -7.61 -26.44
CA ARG A 40 16.96 -8.96 -25.90
C ARG A 40 18.12 -9.56 -25.11
N THR A 41 19.16 -8.76 -24.87
CA THR A 41 20.36 -9.17 -24.16
C THR A 41 20.43 -8.55 -22.77
N VAL A 42 21.13 -9.25 -21.88
CA VAL A 42 21.59 -8.72 -20.61
C VAL A 42 23.11 -8.69 -20.66
N ARG A 43 23.70 -7.56 -20.30
CA ARG A 43 25.16 -7.42 -20.22
C ARG A 43 25.60 -7.25 -18.78
N LEU A 44 26.67 -7.94 -18.42
CA LEU A 44 27.38 -7.71 -17.18
C LEU A 44 28.62 -6.90 -17.46
N TRP A 45 28.84 -5.85 -16.68
CA TRP A 45 29.97 -4.96 -16.76
C TRP A 45 30.79 -5.07 -15.49
N ILE A 46 32.10 -5.04 -15.66
CA ILE A 46 33.02 -4.77 -14.56
C ILE A 46 33.13 -3.24 -14.45
N PRO A 47 32.85 -2.63 -13.29
CA PRO A 47 32.86 -1.18 -13.09
C PRO A 47 34.30 -0.65 -13.02
N ASP A 48 35.03 -0.78 -14.12
CA ASP A 48 36.40 -0.31 -14.30
C ASP A 48 36.49 0.60 -15.54
N LYS A 49 37.56 1.40 -15.66
CA LYS A 49 37.77 2.36 -16.75
C LYS A 49 37.63 1.75 -18.15
N ARG A 50 37.97 0.46 -18.28
CA ARG A 50 37.91 -0.30 -19.54
C ARG A 50 36.50 -0.78 -19.91
N GLY A 51 35.57 -0.86 -18.94
CA GLY A 51 34.19 -1.26 -19.20
C GLY A 51 34.05 -2.64 -19.84
N LYS A 52 34.86 -3.63 -19.44
CA LYS A 52 34.76 -4.99 -19.97
C LYS A 52 33.36 -5.55 -19.71
N SER A 53 32.75 -6.15 -20.74
CA SER A 53 31.40 -6.71 -20.65
C SER A 53 31.31 -8.15 -21.12
N SER A 54 30.47 -8.94 -20.44
CA SER A 54 29.97 -10.23 -20.92
C SER A 54 28.52 -10.08 -21.37
N GLU A 55 28.16 -10.61 -22.54
CA GLU A 55 26.81 -10.54 -23.08
C GLU A 55 26.08 -11.88 -22.91
N PHE A 56 24.84 -11.81 -22.44
CA PHE A 56 23.92 -12.93 -22.36
C PHE A 56 22.72 -12.71 -23.26
N LYS A 57 22.46 -13.66 -24.16
CA LYS A 57 21.16 -13.78 -24.83
C LYS A 57 20.17 -14.39 -23.85
N ALA A 58 19.57 -13.53 -23.02
CA ALA A 58 18.73 -13.98 -21.93
C ALA A 58 17.35 -14.44 -22.43
N HIS A 59 16.73 -13.67 -23.33
CA HIS A 59 15.32 -13.83 -23.70
C HIS A 59 15.10 -13.78 -25.22
N THR A 60 13.92 -14.21 -25.66
CA THR A 60 13.52 -14.16 -27.08
C THR A 60 12.91 -12.81 -27.48
N ALA A 61 12.56 -11.98 -26.49
CA ALA A 61 11.98 -10.65 -26.64
C ALA A 61 12.73 -9.63 -25.75
N PRO A 62 12.41 -8.32 -25.83
CA PRO A 62 13.04 -7.28 -25.02
C PRO A 62 13.07 -7.59 -23.52
N VAL A 63 14.23 -7.37 -22.90
CA VAL A 63 14.37 -7.50 -21.44
C VAL A 63 14.04 -6.16 -20.81
N ARG A 64 13.13 -6.15 -19.82
CA ARG A 64 12.63 -4.93 -19.19
C ARG A 64 13.32 -4.61 -17.88
N SER A 65 13.54 -5.61 -17.04
CA SER A 65 14.18 -5.42 -15.73
C SER A 65 15.24 -6.47 -15.45
N VAL A 66 16.20 -6.06 -14.61
CA VAL A 66 17.20 -6.94 -14.03
C VAL A 66 17.25 -6.67 -12.53
N ASP A 67 17.50 -7.71 -11.74
CA ASP A 67 17.67 -7.60 -10.30
C ASP A 67 18.64 -8.65 -9.76
N PHE A 68 19.54 -8.23 -8.88
CA PHE A 68 20.44 -9.13 -8.17
C PHE A 68 19.79 -9.59 -6.86
N SER A 69 20.02 -10.85 -6.50
CA SER A 69 19.75 -11.32 -5.14
C SER A 69 20.64 -10.58 -4.13
N ALA A 70 20.22 -10.51 -2.86
CA ALA A 70 20.94 -9.78 -1.81
C ALA A 70 22.36 -10.31 -1.55
N ASP A 71 22.58 -11.61 -1.78
CA ASP A 71 23.90 -12.26 -1.72
C ASP A 71 24.74 -12.06 -3.00
N GLY A 72 24.15 -11.52 -4.07
CA GLY A 72 24.78 -11.30 -5.37
C GLY A 72 25.06 -12.56 -6.18
N GLN A 73 24.59 -13.74 -5.74
CA GLN A 73 24.85 -15.01 -6.41
C GLN A 73 23.90 -15.26 -7.59
N PHE A 74 22.71 -14.68 -7.55
CA PHE A 74 21.68 -14.87 -8.55
C PHE A 74 21.28 -13.56 -9.22
N LEU A 75 20.78 -13.69 -10.45
CA LEU A 75 20.24 -12.59 -11.23
C LEU A 75 18.86 -12.99 -11.76
N ALA A 76 17.86 -12.16 -11.54
CA ALA A 76 16.53 -12.29 -12.11
C ALA A 76 16.40 -11.33 -13.29
N THR A 77 15.87 -11.83 -14.40
CA THR A 77 15.64 -11.05 -15.62
C THR A 77 14.18 -11.20 -16.03
N ALA A 78 13.49 -10.08 -16.27
CA ALA A 78 12.10 -10.06 -16.70
C ALA A 78 11.98 -9.51 -18.13
N SER A 79 11.09 -10.08 -18.92
CA SER A 79 11.04 -9.82 -20.36
C SER A 79 9.62 -9.82 -20.92
N GLU A 80 9.48 -9.22 -22.10
CA GLU A 80 8.26 -9.22 -22.91
C GLU A 80 7.93 -10.60 -23.49
N ASP A 81 8.83 -11.59 -23.38
CA ASP A 81 8.57 -13.01 -23.69
C ASP A 81 7.69 -13.72 -22.64
N LYS A 82 7.10 -12.94 -21.71
CA LYS A 82 6.17 -13.40 -20.66
C LYS A 82 6.84 -14.28 -19.59
N SER A 83 8.17 -14.34 -19.60
CA SER A 83 8.95 -15.18 -18.70
C SER A 83 9.86 -14.36 -17.80
N ILE A 84 10.16 -14.93 -16.63
CA ILE A 84 11.21 -14.47 -15.75
C ILE A 84 12.28 -15.56 -15.74
N LYS A 85 13.53 -15.20 -15.95
CA LYS A 85 14.65 -16.15 -15.94
C LYS A 85 15.58 -15.84 -14.78
N VAL A 86 16.07 -16.91 -14.14
CA VAL A 86 17.02 -16.83 -13.05
C VAL A 86 18.36 -17.42 -13.49
N TRP A 87 19.42 -16.69 -13.20
CA TRP A 87 20.79 -16.99 -13.62
C TRP A 87 21.70 -17.11 -12.41
N ASN A 88 22.68 -18.01 -12.49
CA ASN A 88 23.78 -18.09 -11.54
C ASN A 88 24.92 -17.18 -12.01
N MET A 89 25.35 -16.27 -11.15
CA MET A 89 26.38 -15.26 -11.44
C MET A 89 27.80 -15.79 -11.37
N TYR A 90 28.09 -16.77 -10.49
CA TYR A 90 29.42 -17.36 -10.36
C TYR A 90 29.83 -18.11 -11.64
N ARG A 91 28.90 -18.92 -12.19
CA ARG A 91 29.13 -19.67 -13.43
C ARG A 91 28.63 -18.96 -14.69
N GLN A 92 27.90 -17.86 -14.54
CA GLN A 92 27.21 -17.16 -15.64
C GLN A 92 26.30 -18.09 -16.46
N ARG A 93 25.53 -18.93 -15.77
CA ARG A 93 24.67 -19.96 -16.39
C ARG A 93 23.21 -19.75 -16.06
N PHE A 94 22.36 -20.01 -17.04
CA PHE A 94 20.92 -20.13 -16.86
C PHE A 94 20.60 -21.25 -15.87
N LEU A 95 19.66 -21.02 -14.96
CA LEU A 95 19.19 -22.02 -14.00
C LEU A 95 17.79 -22.51 -14.35
N TYR A 96 16.81 -21.63 -14.32
CA TYR A 96 15.42 -21.96 -14.59
C TYR A 96 14.62 -20.73 -15.02
N SER A 97 13.44 -20.99 -15.58
CA SER A 97 12.47 -19.97 -15.98
C SER A 97 11.20 -20.13 -15.17
N LEU A 98 10.53 -19.02 -14.89
CA LEU A 98 9.21 -18.96 -14.26
C LEU A 98 8.19 -18.53 -15.31
N TYR A 99 7.18 -19.37 -15.52
CA TYR A 99 6.13 -19.19 -16.53
C TYR A 99 4.76 -19.27 -15.86
N ARG A 100 3.98 -18.18 -15.92
CA ARG A 100 2.53 -18.13 -15.60
C ARG A 100 1.91 -16.79 -16.02
N HIS A 101 2.71 -15.76 -16.25
CA HIS A 101 2.21 -14.50 -16.79
C HIS A 101 1.65 -14.69 -18.21
N THR A 102 0.52 -14.08 -18.48
CA THR A 102 -0.17 -14.19 -19.78
C THR A 102 0.26 -13.08 -20.75
N HIS A 103 0.82 -11.99 -20.21
CA HIS A 103 1.37 -10.86 -20.95
C HIS A 103 2.81 -10.52 -20.51
N TRP A 104 3.29 -9.34 -20.91
CA TRP A 104 4.67 -8.90 -20.79
C TRP A 104 5.04 -8.67 -19.33
N VAL A 105 6.16 -9.23 -18.89
CA VAL A 105 6.65 -9.00 -17.54
C VAL A 105 7.48 -7.72 -17.54
N ARG A 106 7.06 -6.75 -16.74
CA ARG A 106 7.62 -5.41 -16.72
C ARG A 106 8.74 -5.26 -15.70
N CYS A 107 8.57 -5.87 -14.53
CA CYS A 107 9.57 -5.88 -13.49
C CYS A 107 9.55 -7.22 -12.75
N ALA A 108 10.73 -7.69 -12.33
CA ALA A 108 10.90 -8.75 -11.35
C ALA A 108 12.00 -8.35 -10.35
N LYS A 109 11.77 -8.61 -9.08
CA LYS A 109 12.68 -8.29 -7.96
C LYS A 109 12.81 -9.47 -7.01
N PHE A 110 13.99 -9.69 -6.46
CA PHE A 110 14.23 -10.62 -5.36
C PHE A 110 13.79 -10.00 -4.04
N SER A 111 13.35 -10.85 -3.13
CA SER A 111 13.21 -10.49 -1.73
C SER A 111 14.58 -10.28 -1.08
N PRO A 112 14.66 -9.48 0.00
CA PRO A 112 15.91 -9.26 0.73
C PRO A 112 16.55 -10.54 1.28
N ASP A 113 15.76 -11.57 1.58
CA ASP A 113 16.22 -12.88 2.03
C ASP A 113 16.57 -13.84 0.87
N GLY A 114 16.30 -13.45 -0.38
CA GLY A 114 16.56 -14.22 -1.59
C GLY A 114 15.63 -15.42 -1.83
N ARG A 115 14.64 -15.67 -0.96
CA ARG A 115 13.75 -16.84 -1.05
C ARG A 115 12.58 -16.64 -2.02
N LEU A 116 12.20 -15.40 -2.25
CA LEU A 116 11.06 -15.04 -3.07
C LEU A 116 11.49 -14.15 -4.23
N ILE A 117 10.74 -14.24 -5.32
CA ILE A 117 10.76 -13.26 -6.41
C ILE A 117 9.36 -12.68 -6.52
N VAL A 118 9.24 -11.37 -6.63
CA VAL A 118 7.98 -10.71 -7.00
C VAL A 118 8.09 -10.22 -8.43
N SER A 119 7.04 -10.38 -9.20
CA SER A 119 6.97 -9.88 -10.57
C SER A 119 5.66 -9.19 -10.87
N CYS A 120 5.72 -8.18 -11.74
CA CYS A 120 4.57 -7.47 -12.23
C CYS A 120 4.50 -7.54 -13.76
N SER A 121 3.28 -7.61 -14.28
CA SER A 121 3.01 -7.85 -15.69
C SER A 121 1.87 -6.97 -16.20
N GLU A 122 1.82 -6.82 -17.53
CA GLU A 122 0.71 -6.16 -18.24
C GLU A 122 -0.59 -6.96 -18.20
N ASP A 123 -0.55 -8.20 -17.70
CA ASP A 123 -1.74 -9.00 -17.39
C ASP A 123 -2.52 -8.52 -16.15
N LYS A 124 -2.15 -7.36 -15.59
CA LYS A 124 -2.74 -6.75 -14.38
C LYS A 124 -2.54 -7.57 -13.10
N THR A 125 -1.59 -8.51 -13.12
CA THR A 125 -1.27 -9.32 -11.96
C THR A 125 0.13 -9.06 -11.42
N ILE A 126 0.24 -9.21 -10.10
CA ILE A 126 1.51 -9.32 -9.40
C ILE A 126 1.62 -10.72 -8.83
N LYS A 127 2.68 -11.43 -9.20
CA LYS A 127 2.91 -12.81 -8.76
C LYS A 127 4.11 -12.87 -7.84
N ILE A 128 3.98 -13.68 -6.79
CA ILE A 128 5.08 -14.05 -5.90
C ILE A 128 5.48 -15.47 -6.23
N TRP A 129 6.78 -15.69 -6.38
CA TRP A 129 7.38 -16.96 -6.75
C TRP A 129 8.33 -17.40 -5.65
N ASP A 130 8.30 -18.68 -5.33
CA ASP A 130 9.31 -19.29 -4.46
C ASP A 130 10.49 -19.76 -5.31
N THR A 131 11.70 -19.33 -4.96
CA THR A 131 12.93 -19.70 -5.68
C THR A 131 13.31 -21.17 -5.50
N THR A 132 12.87 -21.78 -4.39
CA THR A 132 13.18 -23.18 -4.05
C THR A 132 12.30 -24.12 -4.84
N ASN A 133 10.98 -23.91 -4.75
CA ASN A 133 9.97 -24.74 -5.40
C ASN A 133 9.75 -24.35 -6.87
N LYS A 134 10.16 -23.16 -7.29
CA LYS A 134 10.04 -22.63 -8.67
C LYS A 134 8.58 -22.52 -9.12
N GLN A 135 7.68 -22.28 -8.17
CA GLN A 135 6.24 -22.16 -8.39
C GLN A 135 5.74 -20.80 -7.94
N CYS A 136 4.61 -20.39 -8.51
CA CYS A 136 3.87 -19.21 -8.07
C CYS A 136 3.18 -19.55 -6.74
N VAL A 137 3.53 -18.83 -5.67
CA VAL A 137 2.94 -18.99 -4.35
C VAL A 137 1.66 -18.17 -4.24
N ASN A 138 1.72 -16.89 -4.61
CA ASN A 138 0.60 -15.95 -4.49
C ASN A 138 0.40 -15.12 -5.76
N ASN A 139 -0.81 -14.61 -5.93
CA ASN A 139 -1.22 -13.80 -7.06
C ASN A 139 -2.14 -12.67 -6.58
N PHE A 140 -1.77 -11.42 -6.86
CA PHE A 140 -2.58 -10.24 -6.57
C PHE A 140 -3.13 -9.65 -7.87
N SER A 141 -4.44 -9.45 -7.94
CA SER A 141 -5.15 -9.03 -9.17
C SER A 141 -6.04 -7.81 -9.00
N ASP A 142 -5.94 -7.05 -7.91
CA ASP A 142 -6.87 -5.94 -7.65
C ASP A 142 -6.53 -4.66 -8.45
N PHE A 143 -5.80 -4.76 -9.55
CA PHE A 143 -5.42 -3.61 -10.36
C PHE A 143 -6.47 -3.33 -11.43
N VAL A 144 -6.88 -2.06 -11.54
CA VAL A 144 -7.72 -1.61 -12.66
C VAL A 144 -6.85 -1.50 -13.92
N GLY A 145 -5.62 -0.98 -13.75
CA GLY A 145 -4.56 -0.93 -14.76
C GLY A 145 -3.55 -2.08 -14.64
N PHE A 146 -2.35 -1.87 -15.17
CA PHE A 146 -1.22 -2.80 -15.02
C PHE A 146 -0.13 -2.20 -14.14
N ALA A 147 0.70 -3.05 -13.54
CA ALA A 147 1.80 -2.62 -12.69
C ALA A 147 3.09 -2.45 -13.52
N ASN A 148 3.64 -1.23 -13.51
CA ASN A 148 4.89 -0.88 -14.19
C ASN A 148 6.12 -1.37 -13.42
N PHE A 149 6.05 -1.32 -12.08
CA PHE A 149 7.18 -1.62 -11.20
C PHE A 149 6.70 -2.23 -9.90
N VAL A 150 7.58 -2.99 -9.27
CA VAL A 150 7.35 -3.63 -7.97
C VAL A 150 8.64 -3.58 -7.16
N ALA A 151 8.53 -3.48 -5.84
CA ALA A 151 9.65 -3.49 -4.93
C ALA A 151 9.27 -4.17 -3.62
N PHE A 152 10.23 -4.81 -2.97
CA PHE A 152 10.10 -5.29 -1.60
C PHE A 152 10.46 -4.19 -0.61
N ASN A 153 9.78 -4.17 0.53
CA ASN A 153 10.24 -3.47 1.72
C ASN A 153 11.61 -4.06 2.14
N PRO A 154 12.58 -3.25 2.62
CA PRO A 154 13.85 -3.75 3.19
C PRO A 154 13.72 -4.94 4.15
N ASN A 155 12.65 -5.00 4.95
CA ASN A 155 12.41 -6.10 5.89
C ASN A 155 11.82 -7.37 5.23
N GLY A 156 11.46 -7.32 3.95
CA GLY A 156 10.87 -8.44 3.21
C GLY A 156 9.43 -8.80 3.59
N THR A 157 8.75 -7.98 4.42
CA THR A 157 7.39 -8.26 4.90
C THR A 157 6.29 -7.81 3.94
N CYS A 158 6.54 -6.72 3.21
CA CYS A 158 5.57 -6.09 2.33
C CYS A 158 6.15 -5.87 0.93
N ILE A 159 5.27 -5.74 -0.05
CA ILE A 159 5.61 -5.30 -1.41
C ILE A 159 4.87 -4.01 -1.73
N ALA A 160 5.54 -3.09 -2.43
CA ALA A 160 4.90 -1.95 -3.08
C ALA A 160 4.86 -2.15 -4.59
N SER A 161 3.80 -1.64 -5.20
CA SER A 161 3.55 -1.75 -6.63
C SER A 161 3.17 -0.39 -7.20
N ALA A 162 3.71 -0.09 -8.38
CA ALA A 162 3.50 1.15 -9.11
C ALA A 162 2.56 0.87 -10.28
N GLY A 163 1.37 1.47 -10.28
CA GLY A 163 0.34 1.23 -11.28
C GLY A 163 0.34 2.26 -12.42
N SER A 164 -0.08 1.80 -13.61
CA SER A 164 -0.45 2.68 -14.72
C SER A 164 -1.73 3.48 -14.43
N ASP A 165 -2.53 3.02 -13.47
CA ASP A 165 -3.77 3.64 -12.97
C ASP A 165 -3.52 4.79 -11.99
N HIS A 166 -2.30 5.34 -11.95
CA HIS A 166 -1.89 6.44 -11.08
C HIS A 166 -1.84 6.09 -9.59
N THR A 167 -2.01 4.80 -9.27
CA THR A 167 -2.04 4.32 -7.88
C THR A 167 -0.72 3.67 -7.48
N VAL A 168 -0.46 3.70 -6.17
CA VAL A 168 0.57 2.91 -5.50
C VAL A 168 -0.10 2.04 -4.46
N LYS A 169 0.09 0.73 -4.58
CA LYS A 169 -0.52 -0.27 -3.70
C LYS A 169 0.55 -1.00 -2.90
N ILE A 170 0.30 -1.17 -1.60
CA ILE A 170 1.19 -1.88 -0.69
C ILE A 170 0.47 -3.09 -0.13
N TRP A 171 1.13 -4.24 -0.18
CA TRP A 171 0.57 -5.53 0.20
C TRP A 171 1.42 -6.18 1.28
N ASP A 172 0.78 -6.80 2.27
CA ASP A 172 1.47 -7.71 3.20
C ASP A 172 1.56 -9.09 2.54
N ILE A 173 2.77 -9.64 2.48
CA ILE A 173 3.05 -10.93 1.86
C ILE A 173 2.56 -12.09 2.74
N ARG A 174 2.58 -11.93 4.06
CA ARG A 174 2.21 -12.99 5.02
C ARG A 174 0.70 -13.15 5.08
N VAL A 175 -0.01 -12.02 5.04
CA VAL A 175 -1.48 -11.97 5.14
C VAL A 175 -2.12 -12.05 3.75
N ASN A 176 -1.37 -11.78 2.68
CA ASN A 176 -1.87 -11.69 1.31
C ASN A 176 -3.01 -10.67 1.16
N LYS A 177 -2.89 -9.54 1.84
CA LYS A 177 -3.91 -8.47 1.80
C LYS A 177 -3.29 -7.13 1.44
N LEU A 178 -4.08 -6.32 0.76
CA LEU A 178 -3.79 -4.92 0.53
C LEU A 178 -3.77 -4.19 1.88
N LEU A 179 -2.64 -3.58 2.23
CA LEU A 179 -2.49 -2.76 3.42
C LEU A 179 -2.88 -1.31 3.15
N GLN A 180 -2.34 -0.74 2.07
CA GLN A 180 -2.45 0.67 1.77
C GLN A 180 -2.63 0.90 0.27
N HIS A 181 -3.47 1.89 -0.06
CA HIS A 181 -3.79 2.30 -1.42
C HIS A 181 -3.65 3.82 -1.53
N TYR A 182 -2.72 4.27 -2.37
CA TYR A 182 -2.41 5.69 -2.55
C TYR A 182 -2.70 6.14 -3.97
N GLN A 183 -3.58 7.13 -4.12
CA GLN A 183 -3.81 7.82 -5.38
C GLN A 183 -3.18 9.21 -5.32
N VAL A 184 -1.87 9.26 -5.51
CA VAL A 184 -1.09 10.48 -5.26
C VAL A 184 -0.79 11.24 -6.54
N HIS A 185 -0.68 10.56 -7.67
CA HIS A 185 -0.22 11.14 -8.92
C HIS A 185 -1.37 11.42 -9.88
N SER A 186 -1.16 12.38 -10.79
CA SER A 186 -2.07 12.63 -11.92
C SER A 186 -1.70 11.80 -13.15
N GLY A 187 -0.46 11.29 -13.19
CA GLY A 187 0.07 10.43 -14.24
C GLY A 187 0.40 9.01 -13.76
N GLY A 188 0.68 8.11 -14.70
CA GLY A 188 1.02 6.72 -14.38
C GLY A 188 2.33 6.65 -13.59
N VAL A 189 2.35 5.83 -12.53
CA VAL A 189 3.53 5.67 -11.68
C VAL A 189 4.47 4.67 -12.35
N ASN A 190 5.68 5.11 -12.65
CA ASN A 190 6.65 4.36 -13.44
C ASN A 190 7.58 3.53 -12.56
N CYS A 191 7.96 4.04 -11.39
CA CYS A 191 8.92 3.40 -10.50
C CYS A 191 8.67 3.79 -9.05
N VAL A 192 9.07 2.91 -8.13
CA VAL A 192 8.93 3.07 -6.69
C VAL A 192 10.21 2.57 -6.01
N SER A 193 10.66 3.25 -4.97
CA SER A 193 11.82 2.86 -4.17
C SER A 193 11.55 3.06 -2.69
N PHE A 194 11.81 2.02 -1.89
CA PHE A 194 11.75 2.09 -0.43
C PHE A 194 13.03 2.71 0.14
N HIS A 195 12.87 3.53 1.18
CA HIS A 195 13.98 3.96 2.00
C HIS A 195 14.54 2.75 2.79
N PRO A 196 15.87 2.65 3.02
CA PRO A 196 16.46 1.53 3.75
C PRO A 196 15.90 1.31 5.16
N SER A 197 15.39 2.35 5.82
CA SER A 197 14.71 2.22 7.12
C SER A 197 13.35 1.52 7.04
N GLY A 198 12.74 1.42 5.86
CA GLY A 198 11.42 0.84 5.65
C GLY A 198 10.23 1.76 5.95
N ASN A 199 10.46 2.99 6.44
CA ASN A 199 9.39 3.91 6.84
C ASN A 199 8.92 4.83 5.71
N TYR A 200 9.77 5.07 4.70
CA TYR A 200 9.47 6.01 3.62
C TYR A 200 9.48 5.32 2.26
N LEU A 201 8.64 5.84 1.35
CA LEU A 201 8.54 5.39 -0.03
C LEU A 201 8.64 6.58 -0.97
N ILE A 202 9.46 6.49 -2.01
CA ILE A 202 9.47 7.47 -3.09
C ILE A 202 8.85 6.87 -4.34
N THR A 203 8.00 7.66 -4.99
CA THR A 203 7.27 7.31 -6.20
C THR A 203 7.68 8.26 -7.32
N ALA A 204 7.91 7.72 -8.51
CA ALA A 204 8.23 8.47 -9.72
C ALA A 204 7.12 8.31 -10.75
N SER A 205 6.65 9.42 -11.30
CA SER A 205 5.47 9.45 -12.15
C SER A 205 5.71 10.10 -13.50
N SER A 206 4.84 9.73 -14.44
CA SER A 206 4.77 10.32 -15.77
C SER A 206 4.30 11.77 -15.76
N ASP A 207 3.76 12.27 -14.64
CA ASP A 207 3.40 13.68 -14.46
C ASP A 207 4.61 14.61 -14.22
N GLY A 208 5.84 14.06 -14.20
CA GLY A 208 7.07 14.81 -13.98
C GLY A 208 7.40 15.08 -12.51
N THR A 209 6.57 14.62 -11.59
CA THR A 209 6.76 14.79 -10.15
C THR A 209 7.32 13.52 -9.50
N LEU A 210 8.09 13.72 -8.43
CA LEU A 210 8.42 12.68 -7.47
C LEU A 210 7.64 12.95 -6.20
N LYS A 211 7.14 11.91 -5.54
CA LYS A 211 6.42 12.08 -4.28
C LYS A 211 7.01 11.17 -3.21
N ILE A 212 7.09 11.70 -1.99
CA ILE A 212 7.62 11.01 -0.81
C ILE A 212 6.48 10.74 0.15
N LEU A 213 6.25 9.47 0.44
CA LEU A 213 5.19 8.97 1.31
C LEU A 213 5.78 8.46 2.62
N ASP A 214 5.10 8.76 3.71
CA ASP A 214 5.27 8.10 5.01
C ASP A 214 4.42 6.84 5.03
N LEU A 215 5.03 5.68 5.29
CA LEU A 215 4.33 4.40 5.36
C LEU A 215 3.71 4.14 6.74
N LEU A 216 4.25 4.76 7.79
CA LEU A 216 3.73 4.61 9.15
C LEU A 216 2.43 5.39 9.31
N GLU A 217 2.46 6.66 8.93
CA GLU A 217 1.29 7.53 8.99
C GLU A 217 0.38 7.41 7.76
N GLY A 218 0.90 6.89 6.65
CA GLY A 218 0.18 6.77 5.40
C GLY A 218 -0.12 8.10 4.72
N ARG A 219 0.74 9.10 4.88
CA ARG A 219 0.55 10.45 4.32
C ARG A 219 1.63 10.82 3.31
N LEU A 220 1.27 11.71 2.40
CA LEU A 220 2.22 12.40 1.53
C LEU A 220 2.99 13.45 2.31
N ILE A 221 4.32 13.38 2.32
CA ILE A 221 5.20 14.36 2.97
C ILE A 221 5.63 15.44 1.98
N TYR A 222 6.22 15.03 0.86
CA TYR A 222 6.80 15.95 -0.12
C TYR A 222 6.35 15.64 -1.53
N THR A 223 6.10 16.70 -2.31
CA THR A 223 6.03 16.64 -3.77
C THR A 223 7.22 17.40 -4.32
N LEU A 224 8.12 16.69 -4.98
CA LEU A 224 9.33 17.25 -5.58
C LEU A 224 9.08 17.48 -7.06
N GLN A 225 9.41 18.69 -7.49
CA GLN A 225 9.41 19.10 -8.88
C GLN A 225 10.85 19.46 -9.26
N GLY A 226 11.24 19.08 -10.47
CA GLY A 226 12.59 19.33 -10.97
C GLY A 226 12.79 18.82 -12.39
N HIS A 227 12.14 17.71 -12.73
CA HIS A 227 12.10 17.19 -14.09
C HIS A 227 11.09 17.96 -14.94
N THR A 228 11.44 18.27 -16.18
CA THR A 228 10.55 18.97 -17.14
C THR A 228 9.62 18.01 -17.88
N GLY A 229 9.78 16.70 -17.69
CA GLY A 229 8.98 15.66 -18.34
C GLY A 229 8.84 14.41 -17.49
N PRO A 230 8.26 13.33 -18.03
CA PRO A 230 8.00 12.09 -17.31
C PRO A 230 9.22 11.54 -16.58
N VAL A 231 9.07 11.21 -15.29
CA VAL A 231 10.14 10.57 -14.51
C VAL A 231 9.99 9.06 -14.63
N PHE A 232 11.03 8.38 -15.10
CA PHE A 232 10.99 6.94 -15.36
C PHE A 232 11.48 6.10 -14.20
N THR A 233 12.46 6.61 -13.45
CA THR A 233 13.12 5.83 -12.40
C THR A 233 13.48 6.68 -11.20
N VAL A 234 13.43 6.05 -10.04
CA VAL A 234 13.91 6.59 -8.78
C VAL A 234 14.57 5.49 -7.97
N SER A 235 15.65 5.81 -7.27
CA SER A 235 16.35 4.85 -6.43
C SER A 235 17.03 5.54 -5.25
N PHE A 236 16.75 5.03 -4.05
CA PHE A 236 17.50 5.37 -2.85
C PHE A 236 18.90 4.76 -2.86
N SER A 237 19.84 5.48 -2.27
CA SER A 237 21.12 4.94 -1.85
C SER A 237 20.93 3.91 -0.72
N LYS A 238 21.88 3.00 -0.57
CA LYS A 238 21.85 1.98 0.50
C LYS A 238 21.84 2.56 1.92
N GLY A 239 22.43 3.74 2.10
CA GLY A 239 22.44 4.45 3.37
C GLY A 239 21.20 5.32 3.60
N GLY A 240 20.39 5.58 2.57
CA GLY A 240 19.19 6.41 2.68
C GLY A 240 19.44 7.92 2.58
N GLU A 241 20.67 8.38 2.80
CA GLU A 241 21.09 9.79 2.77
C GLU A 241 20.89 10.50 1.41
N LEU A 242 20.94 9.73 0.33
CA LEU A 242 20.80 10.23 -1.04
C LEU A 242 19.78 9.41 -1.81
N PHE A 243 19.15 10.03 -2.80
CA PHE A 243 18.41 9.31 -3.85
C PHE A 243 18.62 9.97 -5.21
N THR A 244 18.39 9.20 -6.26
CA THR A 244 18.53 9.65 -7.64
C THR A 244 17.22 9.52 -8.38
N SER A 245 16.96 10.44 -9.30
CA SER A 245 15.82 10.37 -10.22
C SER A 245 16.30 10.56 -11.65
N GLY A 246 15.66 9.86 -12.59
CA GLY A 246 15.96 9.95 -14.01
C GLY A 246 14.68 10.08 -14.83
N GLY A 247 14.66 11.06 -15.74
CA GLY A 247 13.49 11.41 -16.53
C GLY A 247 13.72 11.39 -18.04
N ALA A 248 12.63 11.66 -18.78
CA ALA A 248 12.63 11.82 -20.23
C ALA A 248 13.38 13.07 -20.72
N ASP A 249 13.66 14.01 -19.81
CA ASP A 249 14.45 15.21 -20.03
C ASP A 249 15.96 14.94 -20.18
N ALA A 250 16.36 13.67 -20.22
CA ALA A 250 17.75 13.20 -20.30
C ALA A 250 18.62 13.68 -19.12
N GLN A 251 17.99 14.10 -18.02
CA GLN A 251 18.68 14.50 -16.80
C GLN A 251 18.60 13.40 -15.74
N VAL A 252 19.69 13.30 -14.97
CA VAL A 252 19.72 12.51 -13.73
C VAL A 252 19.96 13.48 -12.60
N LEU A 253 18.99 13.61 -11.71
CA LEU A 253 19.08 14.49 -10.55
C LEU A 253 19.50 13.66 -9.33
N LEU A 254 20.41 14.22 -8.53
CA LEU A 254 20.83 13.67 -7.25
C LEU A 254 20.26 14.55 -6.14
N TRP A 255 19.57 13.92 -5.21
CA TRP A 255 18.89 14.58 -4.11
C TRP A 255 19.49 14.11 -2.79
N ARG A 256 19.53 15.02 -1.82
CA ARG A 256 19.90 14.71 -0.45
C ARG A 256 18.64 14.60 0.41
N THR A 257 18.57 13.54 1.20
CA THR A 257 17.52 13.35 2.18
C THR A 257 17.95 13.95 3.51
N ASN A 258 16.98 14.51 4.22
CA ASN A 258 17.16 15.00 5.59
C ASN A 258 16.31 14.19 6.58
N PHE A 259 15.94 12.95 6.23
CA PHE A 259 15.12 12.11 7.10
C PHE A 259 15.81 11.86 8.46
N ASP A 260 17.15 11.76 8.46
CA ASP A 260 17.95 11.46 9.64
C ASP A 260 18.39 12.71 10.44
N GLU A 261 18.29 13.92 9.90
CA GLU A 261 18.70 15.15 10.62
C GLU A 261 17.71 15.55 11.74
N LEU A 262 16.52 14.95 11.78
CA LEU A 262 15.55 15.16 12.86
C LEU A 262 15.79 14.28 14.10
N THR A 263 16.92 13.56 14.16
CA THR A 263 17.14 12.54 15.19
C THR A 263 17.62 13.15 16.52
N CYS A 264 16.83 12.87 17.56
CA CYS A 264 17.04 13.13 18.99
C CYS A 264 17.06 14.59 19.48
N LYS A 265 17.88 15.50 18.94
CA LYS A 265 17.98 16.87 19.51
C LYS A 265 16.72 17.71 19.30
N ASP A 266 16.06 17.58 18.16
CA ASP A 266 14.83 18.33 17.87
C ASP A 266 13.59 17.72 18.51
N ILE A 267 13.59 16.40 18.73
CA ILE A 267 12.57 15.71 19.55
C ILE A 267 12.73 16.14 21.01
N PHE A 268 13.95 16.15 21.55
CA PHE A 268 14.22 16.67 22.89
C PHE A 268 13.88 18.15 23.03
N LYS A 269 14.18 19.00 22.03
CA LYS A 269 13.78 20.42 22.06
C LYS A 269 12.27 20.61 21.96
N ARG A 270 11.56 19.82 21.16
CA ARG A 270 10.09 19.87 21.09
C ARG A 270 9.44 19.37 22.38
N ASN A 271 10.01 18.36 23.02
CA ASN A 271 9.55 17.85 24.31
C ASN A 271 9.93 18.79 25.48
N LEU A 272 11.11 19.43 25.45
CA LEU A 272 11.50 20.48 26.40
C LEU A 272 10.64 21.73 26.28
N LYS A 273 10.21 22.11 25.06
CA LYS A 273 9.24 23.19 24.89
C LYS A 273 7.85 22.85 25.42
N ARG A 274 7.49 21.57 25.52
CA ARG A 274 6.25 21.09 26.18
C ARG A 274 6.40 20.92 27.69
N LEU A 275 7.61 21.04 28.24
CA LEU A 275 7.89 21.04 29.68
C LEU A 275 7.97 22.46 30.26
N HIS A 276 7.56 23.48 29.50
CA HIS A 276 7.03 24.67 30.17
C HIS A 276 5.74 24.23 30.87
N PHE A 277 5.85 24.00 32.17
CA PHE A 277 4.72 24.02 33.07
C PHE A 277 4.07 25.39 32.89
N ASP A 278 3.01 25.45 32.07
CA ASP A 278 2.00 26.45 32.33
C ASP A 278 1.56 26.23 33.78
N SER A 279 1.57 27.31 34.56
CA SER A 279 1.06 27.30 35.92
C SER A 279 -0.32 26.63 35.92
N PRO A 280 -0.62 25.74 36.90
CA PRO A 280 -1.90 25.06 36.94
C PRO A 280 -3.02 26.10 36.81
N PRO A 281 -4.05 25.85 35.96
CA PRO A 281 -5.07 26.84 35.68
C PRO A 281 -5.67 27.32 37.00
N HIS A 282 -5.61 28.63 37.23
CA HIS A 282 -6.21 29.20 38.42
C HIS A 282 -7.73 29.19 38.23
N LEU A 283 -8.48 29.10 39.34
CA LEU A 283 -9.96 29.15 39.34
C LEU A 283 -10.52 30.44 38.69
N LEU A 284 -9.65 31.43 38.41
CA LEU A 284 -9.95 32.68 37.73
C LEU A 284 -9.82 32.61 36.19
N ASP A 285 -9.21 31.54 35.64
CA ASP A 285 -9.09 31.31 34.18
C ASP A 285 -10.37 30.71 33.58
N ILE A 286 -11.34 30.37 34.43
CA ILE A 286 -12.69 29.97 34.03
C ILE A 286 -13.50 31.27 33.84
N TYR A 287 -13.57 31.76 32.60
CA TYR A 287 -14.52 32.82 32.26
C TYR A 287 -15.94 32.38 32.61
N PRO A 288 -16.75 33.23 33.28
CA PRO A 288 -18.15 32.90 33.51
C PRO A 288 -18.84 32.72 32.16
N ARG A 289 -19.37 31.52 31.91
CA ARG A 289 -20.21 31.27 30.74
C ARG A 289 -21.42 32.20 30.85
N THR A 290 -21.53 33.14 29.92
CA THR A 290 -22.78 33.89 29.77
C THR A 290 -23.89 32.90 29.43
N PRO A 291 -25.06 32.97 30.08
CA PRO A 291 -26.18 32.12 29.73
C PRO A 291 -26.55 32.42 28.28
N HIS A 292 -26.39 31.41 27.42
CA HIS A 292 -26.86 31.49 26.04
C HIS A 292 -28.38 31.39 26.09
N PRO A 293 -29.14 32.37 25.57
CA PRO A 293 -30.59 32.23 25.48
C PRO A 293 -30.89 31.13 24.45
N HIS A 294 -31.46 30.02 24.92
CA HIS A 294 -32.13 29.08 24.04
C HIS A 294 -33.40 29.75 23.51
N GLU A 295 -33.34 30.35 22.31
CA GLU A 295 -34.57 30.58 21.54
C GLU A 295 -35.15 29.23 21.15
N ARG A 296 -36.20 28.84 21.88
CA ARG A 296 -37.01 27.67 21.56
C ARG A 296 -37.86 28.02 20.34
N LYS A 297 -37.31 27.87 19.12
CA LYS A 297 -38.14 27.81 17.92
C LYS A 297 -38.96 26.53 17.97
N VAL A 298 -40.25 26.67 18.28
CA VAL A 298 -41.24 25.63 18.04
C VAL A 298 -41.64 25.78 16.58
N GLU A 299 -40.97 25.04 15.68
CA GLU A 299 -41.50 24.82 14.34
C GLU A 299 -42.47 23.63 14.42
N THR A 300 -43.76 23.94 14.39
CA THR A 300 -44.83 22.96 14.17
C THR A 300 -44.76 22.51 12.71
N VAL A 301 -44.45 21.22 12.49
CA VAL A 301 -44.54 20.60 11.17
C VAL A 301 -46.01 20.34 10.87
N GLU A 302 -46.63 21.19 10.06
CA GLU A 302 -47.93 20.93 9.45
C GLU A 302 -47.73 20.01 8.23
N THR A 303 -48.15 18.76 8.32
CA THR A 303 -48.26 17.87 7.16
C THR A 303 -49.52 18.23 6.37
N MET A 304 -49.37 18.96 5.26
CA MET A 304 -50.45 19.16 4.29
C MET A 304 -50.50 18.00 3.28
N GLU A 305 -51.68 17.40 3.15
CA GLU A 305 -52.05 16.38 2.17
C GLU A 305 -51.96 16.95 0.73
N THR A 306 -51.14 16.33 -0.12
CA THR A 306 -51.09 16.65 -1.55
C THR A 306 -52.29 16.04 -2.27
N THR A 307 -53.26 16.89 -2.58
CA THR A 307 -54.34 16.62 -3.53
C THR A 307 -53.83 16.76 -4.97
N VAL A 308 -54.17 15.76 -5.77
CA VAL A 308 -53.93 15.64 -7.21
C VAL A 308 -54.70 16.71 -7.99
N ARG A 309 -54.05 17.39 -8.95
CA ARG A 309 -54.66 17.94 -10.19
C ARG A 309 -53.63 18.38 -11.25
N THR A 310 -53.39 17.47 -12.19
CA THR A 310 -53.24 17.60 -13.66
C THR A 310 -52.93 18.96 -14.31
N LEU A 311 -51.89 18.98 -15.16
CA LEU A 311 -51.80 19.77 -16.41
C LEU A 311 -51.02 18.98 -17.50
N PRO A 312 -51.21 19.27 -18.81
CA PRO A 312 -51.27 18.24 -19.86
C PRO A 312 -50.05 18.13 -20.81
N GLU A 313 -50.00 16.94 -21.42
CA GLU A 313 -49.53 16.47 -22.74
C GLU A 313 -48.61 17.32 -23.64
N LYS A 314 -47.50 16.70 -24.08
CA LYS A 314 -47.20 16.22 -25.46
C LYS A 314 -45.75 15.70 -25.50
N GLY A 315 -45.52 14.40 -25.72
CA GLY A 315 -45.08 13.78 -27.00
C GLY A 315 -43.56 13.94 -27.19
N GLU A 316 -42.71 12.93 -27.37
CA GLU A 316 -42.81 11.66 -28.10
C GLU A 316 -41.77 10.64 -27.57
N GLU A 317 -42.23 9.38 -27.58
CA GLU A 317 -41.58 8.07 -27.83
C GLU A 317 -40.05 7.89 -27.91
N VAL A 318 -39.56 6.80 -27.28
CA VAL A 318 -39.09 5.57 -27.98
C VAL A 318 -38.94 4.39 -26.98
N CYS A 319 -39.49 3.23 -27.39
CA CYS A 319 -39.47 1.87 -26.82
C CYS A 319 -38.05 1.28 -26.64
N GLY A 320 -37.77 0.13 -26.01
CA GLY A 320 -38.47 -1.05 -25.47
C GLY A 320 -37.39 -1.86 -24.70
N TYR A 321 -37.60 -2.97 -24.00
CA TYR A 321 -38.35 -4.19 -24.26
C TYR A 321 -38.53 -4.91 -22.89
N PHE A 322 -39.78 -5.26 -22.48
CA PHE A 322 -40.38 -6.63 -22.47
C PHE A 322 -39.79 -7.59 -21.40
N LEU A 323 -40.52 -8.40 -20.60
CA LEU A 323 -41.83 -9.06 -20.75
C LEU A 323 -42.43 -9.45 -19.38
N ASN A 324 -43.75 -9.21 -19.27
CA ASN A 324 -44.80 -9.85 -18.44
C ASN A 324 -44.94 -11.38 -18.77
N PRO A 325 -45.94 -12.18 -18.29
CA PRO A 325 -47.21 -11.84 -17.61
C PRO A 325 -47.70 -12.78 -16.48
N SER A 326 -48.80 -12.34 -15.88
CA SER A 326 -49.74 -13.00 -14.97
C SER A 326 -50.74 -13.98 -15.62
N LEU A 327 -51.44 -14.73 -14.74
CA LEU A 327 -52.77 -15.38 -14.85
C LEU A 327 -52.86 -16.81 -15.41
N MET A 328 -53.41 -17.73 -14.59
CA MET A 328 -54.55 -18.59 -14.95
C MET A 328 -55.11 -19.32 -13.71
N SER A 329 -56.43 -19.49 -13.73
CA SER A 329 -57.31 -20.18 -12.78
C SER A 329 -57.39 -21.68 -13.09
N GLU A 330 -57.56 -22.55 -12.06
CA GLU A 330 -58.60 -23.60 -11.95
C GLU A 330 -58.25 -24.75 -10.96
N CYS A 331 -59.32 -25.30 -10.38
CA CYS A 331 -59.49 -26.61 -9.72
C CYS A 331 -59.23 -26.77 -8.20
N SER A 332 -60.30 -27.21 -7.52
CA SER A 332 -60.49 -27.60 -6.11
C SER A 332 -60.32 -29.13 -5.92
N PRO A 333 -60.72 -29.82 -4.81
CA PRO A 333 -61.07 -29.43 -3.44
C PRO A 333 -60.41 -30.35 -2.35
N THR A 334 -60.81 -30.16 -1.07
CA THR A 334 -60.87 -31.09 0.11
C THR A 334 -60.17 -30.49 1.34
N ASN A 335 -60.67 -30.53 2.59
CA ASN A 335 -61.96 -30.80 3.21
C ASN A 335 -61.82 -30.42 4.72
N LEU A 336 -62.96 -30.18 5.38
CA LEU A 336 -63.23 -30.39 6.82
C LEU A 336 -62.82 -29.34 7.90
N LYS A 337 -63.80 -28.45 8.15
CA LYS A 337 -64.57 -28.24 9.41
C LYS A 337 -63.85 -28.17 10.78
N LYS A 338 -64.07 -27.06 11.50
CA LYS A 338 -65.02 -26.85 12.64
C LYS A 338 -64.81 -25.41 13.19
N LYS A 339 -65.80 -24.51 13.14
CA LYS A 339 -66.81 -24.18 14.19
C LYS A 339 -66.16 -23.73 15.51
N THR A 340 -66.48 -22.61 16.18
CA THR A 340 -67.64 -21.68 16.19
C THR A 340 -67.34 -20.57 17.24
N GLU A 341 -67.87 -19.35 17.04
CA GLU A 341 -68.50 -18.43 18.03
C GLU A 341 -67.68 -17.95 19.26
N ASP A 342 -67.84 -16.78 19.86
CA ASP A 342 -68.54 -15.53 19.56
C ASP A 342 -67.98 -14.43 20.51
N MET A 343 -68.33 -13.20 20.20
CA MET A 343 -68.05 -11.91 20.87
C MET A 343 -68.36 -11.83 22.38
N SER A 344 -67.55 -11.07 23.13
CA SER A 344 -68.04 -10.26 24.26
C SER A 344 -67.13 -9.05 24.53
N ASP A 345 -67.77 -7.88 24.59
CA ASP A 345 -67.24 -6.53 24.78
C ASP A 345 -66.84 -6.23 26.25
N LEU A 346 -65.76 -5.45 26.45
CA LEU A 346 -65.69 -4.14 27.15
C LEU A 346 -64.26 -3.80 27.69
N PRO A 347 -63.82 -2.51 27.67
CA PRO A 347 -62.48 -2.01 28.06
C PRO A 347 -62.44 -1.61 29.57
N PRO A 348 -61.38 -1.00 30.18
CA PRO A 348 -60.14 -0.38 29.65
C PRO A 348 -58.83 -0.69 30.45
N GLU A 349 -57.66 -0.33 29.91
CA GLU A 349 -56.60 0.39 30.67
C GLU A 349 -55.46 0.82 29.73
N SER A 350 -55.11 2.10 29.81
CA SER A 350 -54.12 2.77 28.98
C SER A 350 -52.70 2.31 29.31
N GLN A 351 -52.19 1.32 28.58
CA GLN A 351 -50.75 1.05 28.52
C GLN A 351 -50.18 1.69 27.25
N ARG A 352 -49.30 2.68 27.44
CA ARG A 352 -48.49 3.25 26.37
C ARG A 352 -47.55 2.15 25.87
N THR A 353 -47.97 1.42 24.84
CA THR A 353 -47.15 0.47 24.11
C THR A 353 -46.10 1.24 23.31
N ILE A 354 -44.84 1.13 23.72
CA ILE A 354 -43.70 1.58 22.92
C ILE A 354 -43.76 0.79 21.60
N PRO A 355 -43.61 1.43 20.42
CA PRO A 355 -43.61 0.70 19.15
C PRO A 355 -42.53 -0.38 19.18
N LEU A 356 -42.87 -1.63 18.84
CA LEU A 356 -41.96 -2.78 18.85
C LEU A 356 -40.61 -2.49 18.15
N ALA A 357 -40.63 -1.72 17.05
CA ALA A 357 -39.43 -1.31 16.34
C ALA A 357 -38.44 -0.46 17.17
N VAL A 358 -38.94 0.31 18.15
CA VAL A 358 -38.10 1.11 19.07
C VAL A 358 -37.53 0.22 20.18
N ALA A 359 -38.29 -0.79 20.64
CA ALA A 359 -37.78 -1.78 21.59
C ALA A 359 -36.65 -2.62 20.96
N ASP A 360 -36.85 -3.09 19.72
CA ASP A 360 -35.84 -3.86 18.98
C ASP A 360 -34.55 -3.04 18.74
N ALA A 361 -34.71 -1.74 18.42
CA ALA A 361 -33.57 -0.84 18.23
C ALA A 361 -32.80 -0.59 19.55
N LEU A 362 -33.51 -0.44 20.67
CA LEU A 362 -32.89 -0.27 21.98
C LEU A 362 -32.18 -1.53 22.45
N GLU A 363 -32.74 -2.72 22.18
CA GLU A 363 -32.11 -3.99 22.47
C GLU A 363 -30.82 -4.16 21.66
N HIS A 364 -30.85 -3.83 20.36
CA HIS A 364 -29.66 -3.86 19.52
C HIS A 364 -28.58 -2.86 19.97
N ILE A 365 -28.96 -1.67 20.45
CA ILE A 365 -27.99 -0.69 20.99
C ILE A 365 -27.38 -1.22 22.30
N MET A 366 -28.17 -1.85 23.15
CA MET A 366 -27.70 -2.43 24.41
C MET A 366 -26.72 -3.58 24.17
N ASP A 367 -26.97 -4.41 23.15
CA ASP A 367 -26.04 -5.47 22.73
C ASP A 367 -24.72 -4.89 22.22
N GLN A 368 -24.75 -3.81 21.43
CA GLN A 368 -23.53 -3.17 20.97
C GLN A 368 -22.72 -2.55 22.12
N LEU A 369 -23.39 -1.93 23.10
CA LEU A 369 -22.73 -1.40 24.30
C LEU A 369 -22.10 -2.52 25.14
N ASN A 370 -22.76 -3.68 25.26
CA ASN A 370 -22.21 -4.84 25.94
C ASN A 370 -20.94 -5.37 25.26
N VAL A 371 -20.95 -5.48 23.93
CA VAL A 371 -19.75 -5.88 23.16
C VAL A 371 -18.61 -4.87 23.36
N LEU A 372 -18.91 -3.57 23.30
CA LEU A 372 -17.92 -2.52 23.53
C LEU A 372 -17.29 -2.62 24.93
N THR A 373 -18.13 -2.81 25.95
CA THR A 373 -17.68 -2.97 27.34
C THR A 373 -16.78 -4.19 27.52
N GLN A 374 -17.12 -5.33 26.89
CA GLN A 374 -16.26 -6.51 26.89
C GLN A 374 -14.93 -6.26 26.17
N THR A 375 -14.93 -5.56 25.04
CA THR A 375 -13.69 -5.26 24.31
C THR A 375 -12.76 -4.35 25.11
N VAL A 376 -13.29 -3.34 25.81
CA VAL A 376 -12.51 -2.46 26.68
C VAL A 376 -11.89 -3.27 27.83
N SER A 377 -12.67 -4.15 28.48
CA SER A 377 -12.16 -5.01 29.55
C SER A 377 -11.03 -5.94 29.09
N ILE A 378 -11.15 -6.53 27.89
CA ILE A 378 -10.08 -7.38 27.32
C ILE A 378 -8.83 -6.56 27.00
N LEU A 379 -8.99 -5.32 26.53
CA LEU A 379 -7.86 -4.44 26.25
C LEU A 379 -7.14 -4.01 27.53
N GLU A 380 -7.88 -3.67 28.59
CA GLU A 380 -7.32 -3.37 29.91
C GLU A 380 -6.52 -4.55 30.47
N GLN A 381 -7.08 -5.77 30.41
CA GLN A 381 -6.36 -6.99 30.83
C GLN A 381 -5.09 -7.25 30.02
N ARG A 382 -5.09 -6.97 28.71
CA ARG A 382 -3.88 -7.12 27.90
C ARG A 382 -2.83 -6.08 28.22
N LEU A 383 -3.26 -4.86 28.53
CA LEU A 383 -2.37 -3.76 28.87
C LEU A 383 -1.67 -4.02 30.22
N THR A 384 -2.41 -4.47 31.24
CA THR A 384 -1.81 -4.84 32.54
C THR A 384 -0.82 -6.01 32.38
N LEU A 385 -1.16 -7.04 31.60
CA LEU A 385 -0.23 -8.14 31.30
C LEU A 385 1.04 -7.69 30.58
N THR A 386 0.97 -6.64 29.75
CA THR A 386 2.17 -6.07 29.11
C THR A 386 3.00 -5.23 30.07
N GLU A 387 2.37 -4.51 30.99
CA GLU A 387 3.07 -3.74 32.04
C GLU A 387 3.81 -4.68 32.99
N ASP A 388 3.17 -5.76 33.44
CA ASP A 388 3.80 -6.77 34.31
C ASP A 388 5.03 -7.40 33.64
N LYS A 389 4.92 -7.79 32.36
CA LYS A 389 6.06 -8.33 31.61
C LYS A 389 7.19 -7.32 31.41
N LEU A 390 6.86 -6.05 31.30
CA LEU A 390 7.85 -4.98 31.19
C LEU A 390 8.60 -4.79 32.52
N ASN A 391 7.86 -4.81 33.64
CA ASN A 391 8.43 -4.75 34.98
C ASN A 391 9.35 -5.96 35.26
N ASP A 392 8.95 -7.17 34.89
CA ASP A 392 9.80 -8.36 34.98
C ASP A 392 11.09 -8.22 34.17
N CYS A 393 11.01 -7.62 32.98
CA CYS A 393 12.17 -7.37 32.13
C CYS A 393 13.13 -6.36 32.78
N LEU A 394 12.59 -5.29 33.37
CA LEU A 394 13.37 -4.27 34.08
C LEU A 394 14.06 -4.84 35.34
N GLU A 395 13.35 -5.65 36.13
CA GLU A 395 13.96 -6.34 37.27
C GLU A 395 15.08 -7.29 36.85
N ASN A 396 14.88 -8.04 35.77
CA ASN A 396 15.90 -8.94 35.24
C ASN A 396 17.12 -8.17 34.73
N GLN A 397 16.94 -7.02 34.10
CA GLN A 397 18.05 -6.14 33.73
C GLN A 397 18.79 -5.62 34.97
N GLN A 398 18.08 -5.16 36.01
CA GLN A 398 18.71 -4.70 37.25
C GLN A 398 19.50 -5.81 37.96
N LYS A 399 18.98 -7.05 37.99
CA LYS A 399 19.70 -8.23 38.51
C LYS A 399 20.96 -8.56 37.70
N LEU A 400 20.92 -8.42 36.38
CA LEU A 400 22.09 -8.60 35.53
C LEU A 400 23.14 -7.51 35.77
N PHE A 401 22.71 -6.25 35.91
CA PHE A 401 23.63 -5.14 36.21
C PHE A 401 24.31 -5.29 37.58
N SER A 402 23.57 -5.67 38.62
CA SER A 402 24.16 -5.90 39.95
C SER A 402 25.11 -7.11 39.97
N ALA A 403 24.80 -8.18 39.23
CA ALA A 403 25.68 -9.34 39.08
C ALA A 403 26.98 -9.02 38.32
N ILE A 404 26.95 -8.09 37.36
CA ILE A 404 28.14 -7.61 36.66
C ILE A 404 28.99 -6.75 37.60
N GLN A 405 28.37 -5.90 38.42
CA GLN A 405 29.03 -4.98 39.35
C GLN A 405 29.66 -5.68 40.56
N GLN A 406 29.19 -6.88 40.94
CA GLN A 406 29.82 -7.74 41.95
C GLN A 406 31.01 -8.56 41.43
N LYS A 407 31.20 -8.63 40.11
CA LYS A 407 32.31 -9.35 39.46
C LYS A 407 33.47 -8.45 39.01
N SER A 408 33.32 -7.12 39.14
CA SER A 408 34.37 -6.11 39.01
C SER A 408 34.89 -5.72 40.38
#